data_AF-A0A7J6QV22-F1
#
_entry.id   AF-A0A7J6QV22-F1
#
_cell.length_a   1.000
_cell.length_b   1.000
_cell.length_c   1.000
_cell.angle_alpha   90.00
_cell.angle_beta   90.00
_cell.angle_gamma   90.00
#
_symmetry.space_group_name_H-M   'P 1'
#
loop_
_entity.id
_entity.type
_entity.pdbx_description
1 polymer ?
#
loop_
_entity_poly.entity_id
_entity_poly.type
_entity_poly.pdbx_seq_one_letter_code
_entity_poly.pdbx_strand_id
1 'polypeptide(L)'
;VAAMMVRVVTKRCGIARDPERNGFIIKKTKAKEAEFYSLLFSIPTDPSLVSPPITERQERLLEKLKPLVPTCVNVERLSDEKKGGFRIWLEDLTHGMKEPCVMDVKLGDKVIDTLCVSKENPR
;
A
#
# COMPACT_ATOMS: atom_id res chain seq x y z
N VAL A 1 4.64 -11.52 24.31
CA VAL A 1 5.87 -10.70 24.21
C VAL A 1 5.97 -10.20 22.78
N ALA A 2 5.70 -8.92 22.54
CA ALA A 2 5.80 -8.34 21.19
C ALA A 2 7.28 -8.15 20.83
N ALA A 3 7.70 -8.67 19.68
CA ALA A 3 9.06 -8.49 19.18
C ALA A 3 9.17 -7.14 18.45
N MET A 4 9.89 -6.20 19.04
CA MET A 4 10.19 -4.90 18.43
C MET A 4 11.44 -5.04 17.55
N MET A 5 11.25 -5.03 16.22
CA MET A 5 12.36 -5.08 15.26
C MET A 5 12.53 -3.69 14.63
N VAL A 6 13.48 -2.91 15.15
CA VAL A 6 13.85 -1.62 14.57
C VAL A 6 14.70 -1.88 13.33
N ARG A 7 14.19 -1.53 12.14
CA ARG A 7 14.96 -1.54 10.90
C ARG A 7 15.19 -0.11 10.43
N VAL A 8 16.46 0.29 10.32
CA VAL A 8 16.86 1.46 9.55
C VAL A 8 16.70 1.10 8.07
N VAL A 9 15.76 1.75 7.39
CA VAL A 9 15.42 1.43 6.00
C VAL A 9 16.35 2.19 5.06
N THR A 10 17.43 1.54 4.61
CA THR A 10 18.27 2.02 3.50
C THR A 10 17.79 1.40 2.18
N LYS A 11 17.34 2.25 1.24
CA LYS A 11 16.92 1.97 -0.16
C LYS A 11 15.82 0.89 -0.34
N ARG A 12 14.55 1.32 -0.38
CA ARG A 12 13.45 0.50 -0.95
C ARG A 12 13.38 0.73 -2.47
N CYS A 13 13.85 -0.25 -3.26
CA CYS A 13 13.53 -0.34 -4.69
C CYS A 13 12.01 -0.31 -4.86
N GLY A 14 11.46 0.76 -5.44
CA GLY A 14 10.04 0.85 -5.80
C GLY A 14 9.28 2.04 -5.23
N ILE A 15 9.90 2.92 -4.43
CA ILE A 15 9.29 4.20 -4.02
C ILE A 15 10.14 5.34 -4.58
N ALA A 16 9.49 6.28 -5.27
CA ALA A 16 10.09 7.52 -5.76
C ALA A 16 9.20 8.70 -5.39
N ARG A 17 9.74 9.92 -5.30
CA ARG A 17 8.90 11.12 -5.23
C ARG A 17 8.22 11.37 -6.57
N ASP A 18 6.99 11.88 -6.53
CA ASP A 18 6.30 12.31 -7.73
C ASP A 18 6.95 13.64 -8.23
N PRO A 19 7.49 13.68 -9.46
CA PRO A 19 8.09 14.89 -10.00
C PRO A 19 7.07 15.97 -10.36
N GLU A 20 5.80 15.60 -10.58
CA GLU A 20 4.74 16.51 -11.01
C GLU A 20 3.89 17.01 -9.82
N ARG A 21 3.82 16.23 -8.74
CA ARG A 21 3.03 16.55 -7.55
C ARG A 21 3.92 16.66 -6.32
N ASN A 22 4.19 17.89 -5.92
CA ASN A 22 4.90 18.14 -4.68
C ASN A 22 4.12 17.55 -3.48
N GLY A 23 4.81 16.87 -2.58
CA GLY A 23 4.20 16.20 -1.42
C GLY A 23 3.61 14.81 -1.70
N PHE A 24 3.91 14.19 -2.85
CA PHE A 24 3.49 12.82 -3.15
C PHE A 24 4.67 11.91 -3.49
N ILE A 25 4.47 10.61 -3.25
CA ILE A 25 5.33 9.52 -3.68
C ILE A 25 4.60 8.58 -4.63
N ILE A 26 5.36 7.98 -5.54
CA ILE A 26 4.93 6.91 -6.43
C ILE A 26 5.49 5.60 -5.89
N LYS A 27 4.61 4.66 -5.55
CA LYS A 27 4.98 3.33 -5.05
C LYS A 27 4.57 2.26 -6.06
N LYS A 28 5.53 1.44 -6.49
CA LYS A 28 5.25 0.17 -7.18
C LYS A 28 4.73 -0.86 -6.18
N THR A 29 3.61 -1.50 -6.49
CA THR A 29 2.95 -2.47 -5.62
C THR A 29 2.25 -3.61 -6.39
N LYS A 30 1.66 -4.55 -5.65
CA LYS A 30 0.87 -5.68 -6.14
C LYS A 30 -0.63 -5.35 -6.09
N ALA A 31 -1.43 -6.18 -6.77
CA ALA A 31 -2.88 -6.03 -6.90
C ALA A 31 -3.61 -5.71 -5.59
N LYS A 32 -3.39 -6.48 -4.52
CA LYS A 32 -4.12 -6.29 -3.24
C LYS A 32 -3.97 -4.92 -2.61
N GLU A 33 -2.79 -4.30 -2.68
CA GLU A 33 -2.61 -2.96 -2.13
C GLU A 33 -3.27 -1.92 -3.03
N ALA A 34 -3.18 -2.09 -4.35
CA ALA A 34 -3.89 -1.25 -5.31
C ALA A 34 -5.41 -1.32 -5.11
N GLU A 35 -5.98 -2.53 -5.04
CA GLU A 35 -7.41 -2.79 -4.75
C GLU A 35 -7.86 -2.13 -3.45
N PHE A 36 -7.04 -2.23 -2.39
CA PHE A 36 -7.36 -1.62 -1.10
C PHE A 36 -7.47 -0.10 -1.20
N TYR A 37 -6.49 0.57 -1.82
CA TYR A 37 -6.53 2.03 -1.97
C TYR A 37 -7.62 2.49 -2.94
N SER A 38 -7.86 1.75 -4.02
CA SER A 38 -8.94 2.04 -4.96
C SER A 38 -10.31 1.94 -4.31
N LEU A 39 -10.53 0.92 -3.49
CA LEU A 39 -11.76 0.79 -2.70
C LEU A 39 -11.89 1.91 -1.66
N LEU A 40 -10.81 2.19 -0.93
CA LEU A 40 -10.84 3.15 0.18
C LEU A 40 -11.07 4.58 -0.29
N PHE A 41 -10.51 4.97 -1.43
CA PHE A 41 -10.59 6.34 -1.96
C PHE A 41 -11.50 6.48 -3.19
N SER A 42 -12.24 5.43 -3.54
CA SER A 42 -13.12 5.38 -4.71
C SER A 42 -12.40 5.79 -6.01
N ILE A 43 -11.13 5.37 -6.15
CA ILE A 43 -10.31 5.72 -7.31
C ILE A 43 -10.69 4.80 -8.47
N PRO A 44 -11.03 5.33 -9.65
CA PRO A 44 -11.30 4.52 -10.83
C PRO A 44 -10.10 3.63 -11.15
N THR A 45 -10.35 2.33 -11.27
CA THR A 45 -9.34 1.36 -11.67
C THR A 45 -9.62 0.79 -13.04
N ASP A 46 -8.56 0.30 -13.68
CA ASP A 46 -8.66 -0.60 -14.83
C ASP A 46 -9.74 -1.68 -14.55
N PRO A 47 -10.65 -1.96 -15.50
CA PRO A 47 -11.78 -2.89 -15.31
C PRO A 47 -11.39 -4.31 -14.86
N SER A 48 -10.11 -4.67 -14.94
CA SER A 48 -9.57 -5.91 -14.39
C SER A 48 -9.51 -5.96 -12.85
N LEU A 49 -9.59 -4.81 -12.16
CA LEU A 49 -9.72 -4.73 -10.70
C LEU A 49 -11.20 -4.64 -10.32
N VAL A 50 -11.83 -5.80 -10.11
CA VAL A 50 -13.22 -5.86 -9.65
C VAL A 50 -13.25 -5.64 -8.14
N SER A 51 -13.72 -4.47 -7.70
CA SER A 51 -14.03 -4.26 -6.29
C SER A 51 -15.30 -5.04 -5.93
N PRO A 52 -15.29 -5.87 -4.86
CA PRO A 52 -16.49 -6.55 -4.41
C PRO A 52 -17.54 -5.52 -3.95
N PRO A 53 -18.85 -5.83 -4.05
CA PRO A 53 -19.87 -4.99 -3.44
C PRO A 53 -19.61 -4.91 -1.94
N ILE A 54 -19.59 -3.69 -1.41
CA ILE A 54 -19.42 -3.42 0.02
C ILE A 54 -20.77 -3.14 0.66
N THR A 55 -20.88 -3.53 1.93
CA THR A 55 -22.03 -3.22 2.77
C THR A 55 -21.93 -1.80 3.31
N GLU A 56 -23.06 -1.19 3.65
CA GLU A 56 -23.13 0.14 4.30
C GLU A 56 -22.29 0.21 5.60
N ARG A 57 -22.18 -0.92 6.32
CA ARG A 57 -21.29 -1.01 7.49
C ARG A 57 -19.83 -0.88 7.09
N GLN A 58 -19.41 -1.52 5.99
CA GLN A 58 -18.05 -1.43 5.49
C GLN A 58 -17.74 -0.02 4.99
N GLU A 59 -18.67 0.64 4.31
CA GLU A 59 -18.53 2.05 3.91
C GLU A 59 -18.23 2.95 5.12
N ARG A 60 -19.02 2.84 6.20
CA ARG A 60 -18.76 3.60 7.44
C ARG A 60 -17.40 3.31 8.07
N LEU A 61 -16.89 2.09 7.94
CA LEU A 61 -15.56 1.73 8.44
C LEU A 61 -14.45 2.30 7.54
N LEU A 62 -14.64 2.29 6.22
CA LEU A 62 -13.72 2.88 5.26
C LEU A 62 -13.60 4.39 5.49
N GLU A 63 -14.70 5.10 5.74
CA GLU A 63 -14.66 6.53 6.09
C GLU A 63 -13.84 6.82 7.35
N LYS A 64 -13.92 5.93 8.36
CA LYS A 64 -13.09 6.04 9.58
C LYS A 64 -11.63 5.70 9.34
N LEU A 65 -11.33 4.89 8.33
CA LEU A 65 -9.99 4.43 8.01
C LEU A 65 -9.21 5.45 7.16
N LYS A 66 -9.89 6.21 6.29
CA LYS A 66 -9.30 7.25 5.43
C LYS A 66 -8.30 8.17 6.16
N PRO A 67 -8.62 8.77 7.34
CA PRO A 67 -7.68 9.67 8.02
C PRO A 67 -6.48 8.96 8.69
N LEU A 68 -6.45 7.62 8.70
CA LEU A 68 -5.41 6.83 9.37
C LEU A 68 -4.36 6.25 8.39
N VAL A 69 -4.53 6.47 7.10
CA VAL A 69 -3.63 5.98 6.06
C VAL A 69 -3.19 7.13 5.14
N PRO A 70 -2.05 7.02 4.43
CA PRO A 70 -1.66 8.02 3.44
C PRO A 70 -2.75 8.23 2.39
N THR A 71 -3.04 9.49 2.06
CA THR A 71 -4.00 9.81 1.02
C THR A 71 -3.53 9.24 -0.32
N CYS A 72 -4.40 8.51 -1.02
CA CYS A 72 -4.12 8.01 -2.37
C CYS A 72 -4.91 8.82 -3.41
N VAL A 73 -4.24 9.21 -4.49
CA VAL A 73 -4.84 10.07 -5.53
C VAL A 73 -4.88 9.42 -6.90
N ASN A 74 -4.15 8.32 -7.11
CA ASN A 74 -4.15 7.62 -8.39
C ASN A 74 -3.67 6.16 -8.23
N VAL A 75 -4.18 5.29 -9.10
CA VAL A 75 -3.79 3.89 -9.23
C VAL A 75 -3.67 3.54 -10.71
N GLU A 76 -2.49 3.11 -11.13
CA GLU A 76 -2.19 2.78 -12.53
C GLU A 76 -1.68 1.33 -12.63
N ARG A 77 -2.15 0.58 -13.63
CA ARG A 77 -1.62 -0.74 -13.96
C ARG A 77 -0.39 -0.60 -14.85
N LEU A 78 0.67 -1.34 -14.53
CA LEU A 78 1.86 -1.41 -15.37
C LEU A 78 1.62 -2.37 -16.54
N SER A 79 1.57 -1.83 -17.76
CA SER A 79 1.30 -2.58 -19.00
C SER A 79 2.34 -3.65 -19.33
N ASP A 80 3.59 -3.46 -18.90
CA ASP A 80 4.72 -4.22 -19.43
C ASP A 80 5.23 -5.34 -18.50
N GLU A 81 4.64 -5.49 -17.31
CA GLU A 81 5.08 -6.50 -16.36
C GLU A 81 4.32 -7.83 -16.53
N LYS A 82 5.03 -8.90 -16.92
CA LYS A 82 4.54 -10.30 -16.99
C LYS A 82 3.86 -10.80 -15.70
N LYS A 83 3.96 -10.07 -14.59
CA LYS A 83 3.39 -10.40 -13.27
C LYS A 83 2.33 -9.43 -12.75
N GLY A 84 1.85 -8.47 -13.54
CA GLY A 84 0.79 -7.55 -13.12
C GLY A 84 1.19 -6.68 -11.93
N GLY A 85 2.02 -5.68 -12.18
CA GLY A 85 2.38 -4.66 -11.21
C GLY A 85 1.45 -3.45 -11.28
N PHE A 86 1.35 -2.70 -10.18
CA PHE A 86 0.60 -1.45 -10.09
C PHE A 86 1.51 -0.33 -9.60
N ARG A 87 1.20 0.91 -9.98
CA ARG A 87 1.71 2.12 -9.33
C ARG A 87 0.59 2.79 -8.58
N ILE A 88 0.87 3.24 -7.36
CA ILE A 88 -0.04 4.05 -6.58
C ILE A 88 0.65 5.36 -6.18
N TRP A 89 -0.12 6.43 -6.16
CA TRP A 89 0.33 7.77 -5.76
C TRP A 89 -0.18 8.04 -4.37
N LEU A 90 0.75 8.17 -3.42
CA LEU A 90 0.47 8.32 -2.00
C LEU A 90 1.04 9.65 -1.50
N GLU A 91 0.37 10.25 -0.53
CA GLU A 91 0.89 11.36 0.25
C GLU A 91 2.28 11.04 0.85
N ASP A 92 3.24 11.95 0.67
CA ASP A 92 4.54 11.90 1.35
C ASP A 92 4.39 12.44 2.77
N LEU A 93 4.24 11.52 3.73
CA LEU A 93 4.12 11.86 5.16
C LEU A 93 5.36 12.57 5.75
N THR A 94 6.48 12.60 5.01
CA THR A 94 7.70 13.30 5.42
C THR A 94 7.89 14.63 4.69
N HIS A 95 6.92 15.04 3.86
CA HIS A 95 7.01 16.27 3.10
C HIS A 95 7.17 17.50 4.01
N GLY A 96 8.07 18.41 3.64
CA GLY A 96 8.35 19.62 4.42
C GLY A 96 9.19 19.40 5.69
N MET A 97 9.50 18.15 6.06
CA MET A 97 10.39 17.87 7.18
C MET A 97 11.86 18.04 6.76
N LYS A 98 12.61 18.85 7.52
CA LYS A 98 14.05 19.06 7.27
C LYS A 98 14.88 17.81 7.55
N GLU A 99 14.59 17.14 8.66
CA GLU A 99 15.29 15.94 9.14
C GLU A 99 14.27 14.94 9.72
N PRO A 100 13.59 14.16 8.86
CA PRO A 100 12.55 13.25 9.32
C PRO A 100 13.13 12.06 10.08
N CYS A 101 12.66 11.84 11.30
CA CYS A 101 12.94 10.64 12.08
C CYS A 101 11.82 9.60 11.84
N VAL A 102 12.14 8.52 11.13
CA VAL A 102 11.15 7.51 10.72
C VAL A 102 11.33 6.22 11.53
N MET A 103 10.24 5.75 12.14
CA MET A 103 10.16 4.43 12.76
C MET A 103 9.08 3.61 12.07
N ASP A 104 9.41 2.38 11.67
CA ASP A 104 8.48 1.44 11.04
C ASP A 104 8.17 0.31 12.04
N VAL A 105 6.89 0.15 12.39
CA VAL A 105 6.41 -0.86 13.34
C VAL A 105 5.42 -1.78 12.64
N LYS A 106 5.75 -3.07 12.57
CA LYS A 106 4.85 -4.09 12.04
C LYS A 106 3.84 -4.50 13.10
N LEU A 107 2.56 -4.51 12.75
CA LEU A 107 1.45 -4.89 13.63
C LEU A 107 0.88 -6.26 13.24
N GLY A 108 0.45 -7.04 14.23
CA GLY A 108 -0.20 -8.35 14.06
C GLY A 108 0.46 -9.47 14.88
N ASP A 109 -0.35 -10.43 15.33
CA ASP A 109 0.12 -11.60 16.10
C ASP A 109 0.82 -12.64 15.22
N LYS A 110 0.58 -12.58 13.90
CA LYS A 110 1.22 -13.40 12.88
C LYS A 110 1.75 -12.50 11.78
N VAL A 111 2.96 -12.80 11.32
CA VAL A 111 3.61 -12.09 10.20
C VAL A 111 3.34 -12.79 8.86
N ILE A 112 2.61 -13.91 8.90
CA ILE A 112 2.31 -14.78 7.77
C ILE A 112 0.79 -14.76 7.58
N ASP A 113 0.35 -14.33 6.40
CA ASP A 113 -1.06 -14.36 6.02
C ASP A 113 -1.51 -15.80 5.77
N THR A 114 -2.80 -16.08 5.90
CA THR A 114 -3.41 -17.39 5.61
C THR A 114 -3.21 -17.87 4.16
N LEU A 115 -2.83 -16.95 3.27
CA LEU A 115 -2.55 -17.22 1.85
C LEU A 115 -1.06 -17.44 1.56
N CYS A 116 -0.20 -17.42 2.58
CA CYS A 116 1.19 -17.78 2.40
C CYS A 116 1.28 -19.28 2.11
N VAL A 117 1.57 -19.61 0.85
CA VAL A 117 1.85 -20.98 0.41
C VAL A 117 3.01 -21.51 1.24
N SER A 118 2.76 -22.59 1.99
CA SER A 118 3.82 -23.36 2.63
C SER A 118 4.78 -23.85 1.56
N LYS A 119 6.05 -23.46 1.64
CA LYS A 119 7.10 -24.16 0.89
C LYS A 119 7.28 -25.53 1.54
N GLU A 120 6.46 -26.50 1.15
CA GLU A 120 6.83 -27.89 1.38
C GLU A 120 8.09 -28.16 0.57
N ASN A 121 9.20 -28.41 1.28
CA ASN A 121 10.38 -28.99 0.65
C ASN A 121 10.01 -30.41 0.19
N PRO A 122 10.13 -30.75 -1.09
CA PRO A 122 10.16 -32.16 -1.48
C PRO A 122 11.37 -32.78 -0.80
N ARG A 123 11.14 -33.80 0.03
CA ARG A 123 12.19 -34.67 0.56
C ARG A 123 12.70 -35.58 -0.53
#